data_AF-A0A5C3KHL1-F1
#
_entry.id   AF-A0A5C3KHL1-F1
#
_cell.length_a   1.000
_cell.length_b   1.000
_cell.length_c   1.000
_cell.angle_alpha   90.00
_cell.angle_beta   90.00
_cell.angle_gamma   90.00
#
_symmetry.space_group_name_H-M   'P 1'
#
loop_
_entity.id
_entity.type
_entity.pdbx_description
1 polymer ?
#
loop_
_entity_poly.entity_id
_entity_poly.type
_entity_poly.pdbx_seq_one_letter_code
_entity_poly.pdbx_strand_id
1 'polypeptide(L)'
;MAKWLEVLKGLWRQDRQGQAGDILILVMGTVGVGKSSFTNAFNIAEGGSAKVGHTLHACTRAIRMHAIRLPDELVSEYSKDASLDSQQVVLVDTPGFDTSAGDSKSLAQIAEWVAKQCKRGVTLGGIVYMCDISANRVNGAARVNVERLEKMLGECNALQRVVLVTAAWDEVRAEVGAQREEELCSSFWKELITRGAVVKRT
;
A
#
# COMPACT_ATOMS: atom_id res chain seq x y z
N MET A 1 -10.75 27.18 -17.32
CA MET A 1 -11.24 26.27 -16.25
C MET A 1 -11.22 24.85 -16.79
N ALA A 2 -10.26 24.04 -16.36
CA ALA A 2 -9.81 22.87 -17.11
C ALA A 2 -10.69 21.63 -16.88
N LYS A 3 -11.19 21.06 -17.99
CA LYS A 3 -11.94 19.79 -18.13
C LYS A 3 -11.26 18.59 -17.41
N TRP A 4 -9.96 18.69 -17.13
CA TRP A 4 -9.16 17.75 -16.36
C TRP A 4 -9.54 17.64 -14.87
N LEU A 5 -10.01 18.74 -14.25
CA LEU A 5 -10.49 18.70 -12.86
C LEU A 5 -11.76 17.85 -12.72
N GLU A 6 -12.62 17.81 -13.74
CA GLU A 6 -13.82 16.97 -13.75
C GLU A 6 -13.50 15.49 -13.95
N VAL A 7 -12.48 15.17 -14.75
CA VAL A 7 -11.95 13.79 -14.89
C VAL A 7 -11.37 13.28 -13.57
N LEU A 8 -10.65 14.15 -12.85
CA LEU A 8 -10.17 13.84 -11.51
C LEU A 8 -11.34 13.65 -10.55
N LYS A 9 -12.31 14.57 -10.47
CA LYS A 9 -13.50 14.43 -9.62
C LYS A 9 -14.28 13.13 -9.86
N GLY A 10 -14.33 12.63 -11.10
CA GLY A 10 -14.95 11.35 -11.45
C GLY A 10 -14.22 10.12 -10.90
N LEU A 11 -12.90 10.17 -10.73
CA LEU A 11 -12.10 9.13 -10.09
C LEU A 11 -12.30 9.07 -8.56
N TRP A 12 -12.70 10.19 -7.95
CA TRP A 12 -12.83 10.35 -6.49
C TRP A 12 -14.29 10.35 -5.98
N ARG A 13 -15.28 10.15 -6.86
CA ARG A 13 -16.71 10.16 -6.47
C ARG A 13 -17.17 8.77 -6.03
N GLN A 14 -17.07 8.55 -4.71
CA GLN A 14 -18.02 7.85 -3.81
C GLN A 14 -17.35 7.24 -2.55
N ASP A 15 -16.10 7.58 -2.24
CA ASP A 15 -15.43 7.01 -1.06
C ASP A 15 -15.20 8.00 0.05
N ARG A 16 -15.26 7.46 1.27
CA ARG A 16 -14.85 8.06 2.53
C ARG A 16 -13.58 8.89 2.33
N GLN A 17 -13.59 10.12 2.81
CA GLN A 17 -12.39 10.93 2.92
C GLN A 17 -11.82 10.75 4.34
N GLY A 18 -10.48 10.71 4.48
CA GLY A 18 -9.86 10.59 5.81
C GLY A 18 -10.29 11.73 6.75
N GLN A 19 -10.44 11.44 8.02
CA GLN A 19 -10.75 12.43 9.05
C GLN A 19 -9.47 12.87 9.77
N ALA A 20 -9.45 14.06 10.35
CA ALA A 20 -8.31 14.50 11.14
C ALA A 20 -8.10 13.51 12.31
N GLY A 21 -6.87 13.00 12.46
CA GLY A 21 -6.55 11.93 13.39
C GLY A 21 -6.57 10.51 12.78
N ASP A 22 -7.09 10.29 11.57
CA ASP A 22 -6.97 8.98 10.92
C ASP A 22 -5.49 8.64 10.65
N ILE A 23 -5.15 7.34 10.77
CA ILE A 23 -3.86 6.79 10.37
C ILE A 23 -4.04 6.02 9.06
N LEU A 24 -3.37 6.45 7.99
CA LEU A 24 -3.37 5.75 6.71
C LEU A 24 -2.25 4.73 6.62
N ILE A 25 -2.60 3.53 6.18
CA ILE A 25 -1.65 2.52 5.72
C ILE A 25 -1.90 2.32 4.21
N LEU A 26 -0.93 2.70 3.39
CA LEU A 26 -1.01 2.51 1.94
C LEU A 26 -0.71 1.06 1.59
N VAL A 27 -1.61 0.39 0.88
CA VAL A 27 -1.36 -0.95 0.33
C VAL A 27 -0.98 -0.80 -1.14
N MET A 28 0.23 -1.22 -1.48
CA MET A 28 0.92 -0.94 -2.74
C MET A 28 1.46 -2.22 -3.38
N GLY A 29 1.65 -2.23 -4.71
CA GLY A 29 2.12 -3.38 -5.48
C GLY A 29 1.42 -3.54 -6.84
N THR A 30 1.93 -4.40 -7.70
CA THR A 30 1.39 -4.61 -9.05
C THR A 30 -0.04 -5.15 -9.07
N VAL A 31 -0.70 -5.08 -10.23
CA VAL A 31 -2.00 -5.74 -10.43
C VAL A 31 -1.85 -7.25 -10.19
N GLY A 32 -2.83 -7.87 -9.53
CA GLY A 32 -2.85 -9.32 -9.30
C GLY A 32 -2.13 -9.81 -8.03
N VAL A 33 -1.31 -8.98 -7.37
CA VAL A 33 -0.52 -9.40 -6.19
C VAL A 33 -1.34 -9.68 -4.91
N GLY A 34 -2.65 -9.48 -4.94
CA GLY A 34 -3.53 -9.76 -3.80
C GLY A 34 -3.78 -8.60 -2.83
N LYS A 35 -3.50 -7.33 -3.20
CA LYS A 35 -3.77 -6.15 -2.35
C LYS A 35 -5.19 -6.10 -1.77
N SER A 36 -6.21 -6.26 -2.62
CA SER A 36 -7.60 -6.24 -2.17
C SER A 36 -7.95 -7.45 -1.29
N SER A 37 -7.34 -8.63 -1.55
CA SER A 37 -7.48 -9.81 -0.70
C SER A 37 -6.85 -9.59 0.67
N PHE A 38 -5.67 -8.97 0.72
CA PHE A 38 -4.99 -8.57 1.96
C PHE A 38 -5.86 -7.60 2.76
N THR A 39 -6.42 -6.56 2.14
CA THR A 39 -7.34 -5.62 2.80
C THR A 39 -8.57 -6.33 3.37
N ASN A 40 -9.14 -7.29 2.65
CA ASN A 40 -10.31 -8.07 3.10
C ASN A 40 -9.99 -9.07 4.22
N ALA A 41 -8.72 -9.37 4.50
CA ALA A 41 -8.34 -10.20 5.64
C ALA A 41 -8.50 -9.47 6.99
N PHE A 42 -8.68 -8.14 6.97
CA PHE A 42 -8.93 -7.33 8.17
C PHE A 42 -10.43 -7.17 8.44
N ASN A 43 -10.78 -6.89 9.70
CA ASN A 43 -12.15 -6.59 10.10
C ASN A 43 -12.55 -5.18 9.63
N ILE A 44 -13.09 -5.07 8.42
CA ILE A 44 -13.51 -3.80 7.82
C ILE A 44 -14.75 -3.26 8.55
N ALA A 45 -14.59 -2.11 9.20
CA ALA A 45 -15.66 -1.39 9.88
C ALA A 45 -16.41 -0.44 8.93
N GLU A 46 -15.70 0.21 8.00
CA GLU A 46 -16.25 1.17 7.05
C GLU A 46 -15.56 1.08 5.67
N GLY A 47 -16.26 1.49 4.61
CA GLY A 47 -15.74 1.46 3.23
C GLY A 47 -16.10 0.19 2.43
N GLY A 48 -16.72 -0.80 3.09
CA GLY A 48 -17.14 -2.05 2.46
C GLY A 48 -15.97 -2.96 2.07
N SER A 49 -16.26 -4.18 1.59
CA SER A 49 -15.21 -5.11 1.14
C SER A 49 -14.49 -4.57 -0.11
N ALA A 50 -13.17 -4.68 -0.15
CA ALA A 50 -12.38 -4.39 -1.33
C ALA A 50 -12.76 -5.35 -2.47
N LYS A 51 -12.93 -4.81 -3.68
CA LYS A 51 -13.38 -5.60 -4.85
C LYS A 51 -12.22 -6.43 -5.41
N VAL A 52 -12.25 -7.74 -5.12
CA VAL A 52 -11.29 -8.68 -5.69
C VAL A 52 -11.64 -9.00 -7.14
N GLY A 53 -10.66 -8.85 -8.02
CA GLY A 53 -10.77 -9.22 -9.43
C GLY A 53 -10.14 -10.57 -9.70
N HIS A 54 -10.83 -11.44 -10.45
CA HIS A 54 -10.29 -12.73 -10.91
C HIS A 54 -9.83 -12.70 -12.37
N THR A 55 -9.75 -11.51 -12.98
CA THR A 55 -9.32 -11.34 -14.37
C THR A 55 -8.03 -10.51 -14.44
N LEU A 56 -7.30 -10.60 -15.55
CA LEU A 56 -6.06 -9.85 -15.78
C LEU A 56 -6.25 -8.33 -15.84
N HIS A 57 -7.51 -7.85 -15.94
CA HIS A 57 -7.81 -6.43 -15.90
C HIS A 57 -7.90 -5.92 -14.45
N ALA A 58 -7.21 -4.82 -14.17
CA ALA A 58 -7.31 -4.14 -12.88
C ALA A 58 -8.78 -3.84 -12.53
N CYS A 59 -9.25 -4.46 -11.45
CA CYS A 59 -10.58 -4.22 -10.91
C CYS A 59 -10.63 -2.92 -10.09
N THR A 60 -9.54 -2.58 -9.41
CA THR A 60 -9.37 -1.32 -8.69
C THR A 60 -8.84 -0.26 -9.64
N ARG A 61 -9.72 0.65 -10.08
CA ARG A 61 -9.39 1.79 -10.97
C ARG A 61 -9.27 3.13 -10.24
N ALA A 62 -9.59 3.15 -8.94
CA ALA A 62 -9.56 4.32 -8.08
C ALA A 62 -9.02 3.91 -6.70
N ILE A 63 -8.41 4.85 -5.98
CA ILE A 63 -7.99 4.64 -4.59
C ILE A 63 -9.22 4.44 -3.72
N ARG A 64 -9.25 3.38 -2.91
CA ARG A 64 -10.33 3.07 -1.97
C ARG A 64 -9.82 3.11 -0.54
N MET A 65 -10.66 3.58 0.39
CA MET A 65 -10.35 3.66 1.82
C MET A 65 -11.22 2.67 2.59
N HIS A 66 -10.58 1.79 3.36
CA HIS A 66 -11.21 0.78 4.19
C HIS A 66 -10.79 1.00 5.64
N ALA A 67 -11.72 1.46 6.46
CA ALA A 67 -11.44 1.65 7.87
C ALA A 67 -11.56 0.31 8.58
N ILE A 68 -10.52 -0.06 9.34
CA ILE A 68 -10.46 -1.37 10.01
C ILE A 68 -10.66 -1.22 11.52
N ARG A 69 -11.31 -2.21 12.12
CA ARG A 69 -11.21 -2.42 13.57
C ARG A 69 -9.92 -3.16 13.84
N LEU A 70 -9.06 -2.54 14.63
CA LEU A 70 -7.89 -3.23 15.17
C LEU A 70 -8.37 -4.32 16.15
N PRO A 71 -7.73 -5.50 16.17
CA PRO A 71 -7.92 -6.49 17.21
C PRO A 71 -7.68 -5.89 18.60
N ASP A 72 -8.46 -6.32 19.59
CA ASP A 72 -8.38 -5.82 20.96
C ASP A 72 -6.97 -5.97 21.55
N GLU A 73 -6.22 -7.00 21.15
CA GLU A 73 -4.84 -7.22 21.58
C GLU A 73 -3.93 -6.07 21.11
N LEU A 74 -4.04 -5.65 19.85
CA LEU A 74 -3.26 -4.52 19.30
C LEU A 74 -3.74 -3.21 19.91
N VAL A 75 -5.05 -3.04 20.10
CA VAL A 75 -5.58 -1.85 20.79
C VAL A 75 -4.95 -1.76 22.18
N SER A 76 -4.89 -2.84 22.96
CA SER A 76 -4.32 -2.84 24.33
C SER A 76 -2.81 -2.54 24.39
N GLU A 77 -2.05 -2.92 23.37
CA GLU A 77 -0.61 -2.63 23.27
C GLU A 77 -0.37 -1.15 22.97
N TYR A 78 -1.18 -0.56 22.10
CA TYR A 78 -1.02 0.81 21.62
C TYR A 78 -1.82 1.87 22.41
N SER A 79 -2.93 1.51 23.07
CA SER A 79 -3.79 2.41 23.88
C SER A 79 -3.16 2.89 25.19
N LYS A 80 -1.95 2.41 25.52
CA LYS A 80 -1.11 3.06 26.55
C LYS A 80 -0.71 4.49 26.15
N ASP A 81 -0.77 4.79 24.86
CA ASP A 81 -0.67 6.13 24.32
C ASP A 81 -2.10 6.69 24.13
N ALA A 82 -2.52 7.60 25.02
CA ALA A 82 -3.87 8.19 25.07
C ALA A 82 -4.30 8.91 23.76
N SER A 83 -3.40 9.00 22.78
CA SER A 83 -3.62 9.61 21.47
C SER A 83 -4.37 8.72 20.48
N LEU A 84 -4.56 7.41 20.74
CA LEU A 84 -5.15 6.46 19.79
C LEU A 84 -6.63 6.12 20.02
N ASP A 85 -7.20 6.47 21.17
CA ASP A 85 -8.63 6.21 21.47
C ASP A 85 -9.60 6.89 20.49
N SER A 86 -9.11 7.85 19.69
CA SER A 86 -9.85 8.53 18.63
C SER A 86 -9.26 8.35 17.23
N GLN A 87 -8.21 7.55 17.04
CA GLN A 87 -7.55 7.40 15.73
C GLN A 87 -7.98 6.11 15.04
N GLN A 88 -8.61 6.24 13.88
CA GLN A 88 -9.01 5.09 13.09
C GLN A 88 -7.88 4.69 12.13
N VAL A 89 -7.53 3.40 12.11
CA VAL A 89 -6.62 2.87 11.09
C VAL A 89 -7.39 2.63 9.79
N VAL A 90 -6.84 3.15 8.70
CA VAL A 90 -7.46 3.08 7.38
C VAL A 90 -6.49 2.46 6.39
N LEU A 91 -6.87 1.31 5.85
CA LEU A 91 -6.18 0.68 4.74
C LEU A 91 -6.59 1.36 3.44
N VAL A 92 -5.60 1.81 2.69
CA VAL A 92 -5.81 2.46 1.40
C VAL A 92 -5.45 1.48 0.30
N ASP A 93 -6.47 0.89 -0.33
CA ASP A 93 -6.28 0.02 -1.50
C ASP A 93 -6.02 0.89 -2.72
N THR A 94 -4.84 0.72 -3.31
CA THR A 94 -4.41 1.50 -4.47
C THR A 94 -4.61 0.69 -5.76
N PRO A 95 -4.93 1.35 -6.89
CA PRO A 95 -4.82 0.71 -8.19
C PRO A 95 -3.44 0.08 -8.35
N GLY A 96 -3.38 -1.12 -8.93
CA GLY A 96 -2.08 -1.75 -9.16
C GLY A 96 -1.21 -0.87 -10.02
N PHE A 97 -0.01 -0.56 -9.53
CA PHE A 97 0.94 0.29 -10.23
C PHE A 97 2.24 -0.47 -10.44
N ASP A 98 2.97 -0.05 -11.47
CA ASP A 98 4.31 -0.55 -11.75
C ASP A 98 5.36 0.53 -11.40
N THR A 99 6.24 0.27 -10.44
CA THR A 99 7.34 1.19 -10.08
C THR A 99 8.40 1.34 -11.17
N SER A 100 8.37 0.50 -12.21
CA SER A 100 9.22 0.63 -13.38
C SER A 100 8.98 1.95 -14.11
N ALA A 101 9.84 2.28 -15.09
CA ALA A 101 9.79 3.56 -15.79
C ALA A 101 8.43 3.88 -16.45
N GLY A 102 7.56 2.87 -16.66
CA GLY A 102 6.31 2.99 -17.40
C GLY A 102 5.13 3.63 -16.67
N ASP A 103 5.03 3.55 -15.34
CA ASP A 103 3.80 3.96 -14.61
C ASP A 103 4.03 5.03 -13.53
N SER A 104 4.89 6.00 -13.86
CA SER A 104 5.15 7.20 -13.04
C SER A 104 3.89 8.02 -12.76
N LYS A 105 2.86 7.90 -13.61
CA LYS A 105 1.58 8.61 -13.48
C LYS A 105 0.76 8.10 -12.29
N SER A 106 0.64 6.78 -12.11
CA SER A 106 -0.12 6.21 -10.99
C SER A 106 0.52 6.57 -9.65
N LEU A 107 1.85 6.51 -9.57
CA LEU A 107 2.57 6.91 -8.36
C LEU A 107 2.41 8.40 -8.04
N ALA A 108 2.47 9.27 -9.04
CA ALA A 108 2.23 10.70 -8.84
C ALA A 108 0.80 10.99 -8.36
N GLN A 109 -0.20 10.24 -8.86
CA GLN A 109 -1.59 10.36 -8.40
C GLN A 109 -1.76 9.92 -6.95
N ILE A 110 -1.09 8.84 -6.54
CA ILE A 110 -1.08 8.39 -5.13
C ILE A 110 -0.40 9.45 -4.25
N ALA A 111 0.77 9.95 -4.66
CA ALA A 111 1.49 11.00 -3.93
C ALA A 111 0.64 12.28 -3.75
N GLU A 112 -0.01 12.75 -4.83
CA GLU A 112 -0.88 13.93 -4.77
C GLU A 112 -2.09 13.68 -3.84
N TRP A 113 -2.65 12.47 -3.87
CA TRP A 113 -3.75 12.10 -3.00
C TRP A 113 -3.32 12.08 -1.52
N VAL A 114 -2.19 11.44 -1.21
CA VAL A 114 -1.62 11.40 0.15
C VAL A 114 -1.37 12.81 0.67
N ALA A 115 -0.74 13.68 -0.14
CA ALA A 115 -0.48 15.07 0.22
C ALA A 115 -1.78 15.84 0.54
N LYS A 116 -2.87 15.56 -0.16
CA LYS A 116 -4.20 16.14 0.14
C LYS A 116 -4.77 15.62 1.46
N GLN A 117 -4.59 14.35 1.79
CA GLN A 117 -5.02 13.79 3.07
C GLN A 117 -4.22 14.37 4.24
N CYS A 118 -2.90 14.45 4.11
CA CYS A 118 -2.04 15.03 5.15
C CYS A 118 -2.41 16.49 5.47
N LYS A 119 -2.73 17.29 4.44
CA LYS A 119 -3.24 18.67 4.61
C LYS A 119 -4.57 18.75 5.38
N ARG A 120 -5.30 17.64 5.50
CA ARG A 120 -6.58 17.53 6.24
C ARG A 120 -6.38 17.02 7.67
N GLY A 121 -5.12 16.88 8.14
CA GLY A 121 -4.80 16.42 9.49
C GLY A 121 -4.77 14.89 9.63
N VAL A 122 -4.68 14.17 8.51
CA VAL A 122 -4.52 12.72 8.48
C VAL A 122 -3.03 12.38 8.58
N THR A 123 -2.68 11.31 9.30
CA THR A 123 -1.28 10.84 9.41
C THR A 123 -1.03 9.70 8.44
N LEU A 124 0.06 9.77 7.66
CA LEU A 124 0.57 8.61 6.94
C LEU A 124 1.35 7.71 7.91
N GLY A 125 0.73 6.60 8.32
CA GLY A 125 1.27 5.65 9.27
C GLY A 125 2.28 4.69 8.67
N GLY A 126 2.12 4.32 7.40
CA GLY A 126 3.09 3.48 6.70
C GLY A 126 2.63 2.96 5.35
N ILE A 127 3.45 2.09 4.77
CA ILE A 127 3.24 1.43 3.48
C ILE A 127 3.41 -0.08 3.64
N VAL A 128 2.45 -0.83 3.13
CA VAL A 128 2.59 -2.26 2.84
C VAL A 128 2.83 -2.40 1.34
N TYR A 129 4.04 -2.78 0.94
CA TYR A 129 4.40 -3.00 -0.45
C TYR A 129 4.44 -4.51 -0.76
N MET A 130 3.52 -4.99 -1.58
CA MET A 130 3.36 -6.40 -1.90
C MET A 130 4.01 -6.76 -3.24
N CYS A 131 4.74 -7.87 -3.26
CA CYS A 131 5.37 -8.46 -4.44
C CYS A 131 4.97 -9.94 -4.59
N ASP A 132 4.57 -10.31 -5.80
CA ASP A 132 4.24 -11.69 -6.16
C ASP A 132 5.54 -12.45 -6.41
N ILE A 133 5.82 -13.45 -5.57
CA ILE A 133 7.05 -14.25 -5.64
C ILE A 133 6.97 -15.35 -6.71
N SER A 134 5.77 -15.70 -7.16
CA SER A 134 5.52 -16.74 -8.16
C SER A 134 5.81 -16.26 -9.59
N ALA A 135 5.70 -14.95 -9.82
CA ALA A 135 5.91 -14.36 -11.13
C ALA A 135 7.34 -14.57 -11.66
N ASN A 136 7.46 -15.15 -12.86
CA ASN A 136 8.75 -15.53 -13.47
C ASN A 136 9.62 -14.37 -13.98
N ARG A 137 9.08 -13.15 -14.04
CA ARG A 137 9.88 -11.97 -14.37
C ARG A 137 10.17 -11.23 -13.08
N VAL A 138 11.34 -10.60 -12.99
CA VAL A 138 11.53 -9.45 -12.09
C VAL A 138 10.47 -8.44 -12.51
N ASN A 139 9.27 -8.55 -11.94
CA ASN A 139 8.17 -7.68 -12.28
C ASN A 139 8.64 -6.27 -11.95
N GLY A 140 8.21 -5.27 -12.70
CA GLY A 140 8.60 -3.90 -12.39
C GLY A 140 8.23 -3.46 -10.95
N ALA A 141 7.36 -4.23 -10.27
CA ALA A 141 7.11 -4.22 -8.82
C ALA A 141 8.34 -4.52 -7.95
N ALA A 142 9.16 -5.50 -8.32
CA ALA A 142 10.38 -5.82 -7.57
C ALA A 142 11.33 -4.62 -7.56
N ARG A 143 11.39 -3.88 -8.69
CA ARG A 143 12.17 -2.65 -8.86
C ARG A 143 11.46 -1.45 -8.24
N VAL A 144 11.26 -1.50 -6.92
CA VAL A 144 10.81 -0.34 -6.16
C VAL A 144 11.84 0.77 -6.37
N ASN A 145 11.45 1.83 -7.07
CA ASN A 145 12.30 2.99 -7.20
C ASN A 145 12.26 3.76 -5.87
N VAL A 146 13.28 3.54 -5.04
CA VAL A 146 13.40 4.10 -3.68
C VAL A 146 13.29 5.62 -3.72
N GLU A 147 13.99 6.30 -4.64
CA GLU A 147 13.91 7.76 -4.79
C GLU A 147 12.48 8.24 -5.06
N ARG A 148 11.72 7.51 -5.89
CA ARG A 148 10.31 7.85 -6.18
C ARG A 148 9.41 7.58 -4.99
N LEU A 149 9.65 6.50 -4.24
CA LEU A 149 8.91 6.16 -3.02
C LEU A 149 9.18 7.21 -1.93
N GLU A 150 10.44 7.60 -1.73
CA GLU A 150 10.84 8.67 -0.81
C GLU A 150 10.20 10.00 -1.21
N LYS A 151 10.25 10.35 -2.50
CA LYS A 151 9.61 11.58 -3.00
C LYS A 151 8.11 11.60 -2.75
N MET A 152 7.43 10.45 -2.84
CA MET A 152 6.02 10.32 -2.50
C MET A 152 5.77 10.49 -1.01
N LEU A 153 6.63 9.89 -0.18
CA LEU A 153 6.52 9.88 1.27
C LEU A 153 6.93 11.20 1.95
N GLY A 154 7.71 12.04 1.27
CA GLY A 154 8.19 13.33 1.76
C GLY A 154 9.32 13.21 2.80
N GLU A 155 9.58 14.32 3.51
CA GLU A 155 10.69 14.46 4.47
C GLU A 155 10.50 13.66 5.78
N CYS A 156 9.38 12.97 5.94
CA CYS A 156 9.02 12.26 7.18
C CYS A 156 9.74 10.91 7.33
N ASN A 157 11.08 10.85 7.28
CA ASN A 157 11.90 9.67 7.63
C ASN A 157 11.32 8.30 7.17
N ALA A 158 10.78 8.28 5.96
CA ALA A 158 9.56 7.51 5.70
C ALA A 158 9.77 6.05 5.32
N LEU A 159 11.03 5.61 5.26
CA LEU A 159 11.37 4.23 4.93
C LEU A 159 11.32 3.29 6.14
N GLN A 160 11.38 3.81 7.37
CA GLN A 160 11.16 3.03 8.59
C GLN A 160 9.70 2.56 8.75
N ARG A 161 8.80 3.07 7.91
CA ARG A 161 7.37 2.75 7.93
C ARG A 161 6.95 1.89 6.74
N VAL A 162 7.90 1.20 6.11
CA VAL A 162 7.66 0.32 4.96
C VAL A 162 7.76 -1.13 5.38
N VAL A 163 6.70 -1.88 5.13
CA VAL A 163 6.64 -3.34 5.22
C VAL A 163 6.62 -3.91 3.81
N LEU A 164 7.67 -4.65 3.46
CA LEU A 164 7.79 -5.37 2.20
C LEU A 164 7.16 -6.75 2.40
N VAL A 165 6.19 -7.11 1.58
CA VAL A 165 5.44 -8.36 1.69
C VAL A 165 5.65 -9.19 0.44
N THR A 166 6.16 -10.41 0.59
CA THR A 166 6.18 -11.42 -0.47
C THR A 166 4.92 -12.27 -0.40
N ALA A 167 4.21 -12.41 -1.52
CA ALA A 167 2.92 -13.10 -1.62
C ALA A 167 2.93 -14.19 -2.70
N ALA A 168 1.86 -15.00 -2.75
CA ALA A 168 1.70 -16.14 -3.66
C ALA A 168 2.74 -17.27 -3.46
N TRP A 169 3.07 -17.56 -2.20
CA TRP A 169 4.01 -18.62 -1.83
C TRP A 169 3.51 -20.02 -2.22
N ASP A 170 2.19 -20.23 -2.27
CA ASP A 170 1.58 -21.51 -2.67
C ASP A 170 1.69 -21.80 -4.18
N GLU A 171 2.00 -20.78 -4.99
CA GLU A 171 2.07 -20.87 -6.45
C GLU A 171 3.49 -21.18 -6.96
N VAL A 172 4.47 -21.33 -6.05
CA VAL A 172 5.87 -21.61 -6.38
C VAL A 172 6.45 -22.65 -5.44
N ARG A 173 7.43 -23.42 -5.93
CA ARG A 173 8.19 -24.33 -5.05
C ARG A 173 8.91 -23.52 -3.97
N ALA A 174 8.90 -24.01 -2.73
CA ALA A 174 9.45 -23.31 -1.58
C ALA A 174 10.92 -22.87 -1.79
N GLU A 175 11.74 -23.72 -2.39
CA GLU A 175 13.15 -23.45 -2.65
C GLU A 175 13.33 -22.31 -3.67
N VAL A 176 12.50 -22.32 -4.71
CA VAL A 176 12.50 -21.27 -5.75
C VAL A 176 12.00 -19.95 -5.18
N GLY A 177 10.93 -19.98 -4.37
CA GLY A 177 10.42 -18.80 -3.68
C GLY A 177 11.46 -18.19 -2.72
N ALA A 178 12.14 -19.03 -1.94
CA ALA A 178 13.19 -18.59 -1.02
C ALA A 178 14.38 -17.95 -1.77
N GLN A 179 14.83 -18.55 -2.88
CA GLN A 179 15.89 -17.98 -3.71
C GLN A 179 15.49 -16.62 -4.30
N ARG A 180 14.24 -16.48 -4.76
CA ARG A 180 13.72 -15.21 -5.28
C ARG A 180 13.61 -14.15 -4.19
N GLU A 181 13.19 -14.51 -2.98
CA GLU A 181 13.12 -13.57 -1.86
C GLU A 181 14.53 -13.11 -1.46
N GLU A 182 15.51 -14.01 -1.45
CA GLU A 182 16.91 -13.67 -1.22
C GLU A 182 17.43 -12.69 -2.29
N GLU A 183 17.12 -12.94 -3.57
CA GLU A 183 17.46 -12.02 -4.66
C GLU A 183 16.80 -10.64 -4.46
N LEU A 184 15.50 -10.59 -4.10
CA LEU A 184 14.80 -9.34 -3.77
C LEU A 184 15.50 -8.59 -2.64
N CYS A 185 15.81 -9.27 -1.54
CA CYS A 185 16.42 -8.65 -0.35
C CYS A 185 17.86 -8.19 -0.61
N SER A 186 18.64 -8.95 -1.35
CA SER A 186 20.06 -8.68 -1.61
C SER A 186 20.29 -7.67 -2.73
N SER A 187 19.29 -7.42 -3.58
CA SER A 187 19.39 -6.47 -4.70
C SER A 187 18.33 -5.37 -4.61
N PHE A 188 17.11 -5.63 -5.06
CA PHE A 188 16.10 -4.60 -5.31
C PHE A 188 15.58 -3.90 -4.05
N TRP A 189 15.53 -4.61 -2.92
CA TRP A 189 15.04 -4.08 -1.64
C TRP A 189 16.17 -3.74 -0.67
N LYS A 190 17.43 -4.01 -1.04
CA LYS A 190 18.59 -3.83 -0.16
C LYS A 190 18.64 -2.46 0.47
N GLU A 191 18.39 -1.41 -0.31
CA GLU A 191 18.41 -0.03 0.19
C GLU A 191 17.26 0.25 1.16
N LEU A 192 16.04 -0.22 0.86
CA LEU A 192 14.88 -0.08 1.75
C LEU A 192 15.14 -0.78 3.09
N ILE A 193 15.66 -2.01 3.03
CA ILE A 193 15.98 -2.81 4.22
C ILE A 193 17.08 -2.13 5.05
N THR A 194 18.15 -1.64 4.40
CA THR A 194 19.24 -0.91 5.08
C THR A 194 18.71 0.32 5.82
N ARG A 195 17.62 0.92 5.34
CA ARG A 195 16.98 2.10 5.92
C ARG A 195 15.82 1.77 6.88
N GLY A 196 15.65 0.50 7.24
CA GLY A 196 14.73 0.05 8.29
C GLY A 196 13.42 -0.57 7.79
N ALA A 197 13.24 -0.78 6.49
CA ALA A 197 12.10 -1.54 6.00
C ALA A 197 12.19 -3.01 6.47
N VAL A 198 11.04 -3.60 6.80
CA VAL A 198 10.96 -5.00 7.24
C VAL A 198 10.33 -5.88 6.17
N VAL A 199 10.79 -7.12 6.05
CA VAL A 199 10.28 -8.10 5.09
C VAL A 199 9.39 -9.13 5.79
N LYS A 200 8.24 -9.44 5.22
CA LYS A 200 7.27 -10.44 5.70
C LYS A 200 6.75 -11.29 4.54
N ARG A 201 6.31 -12.50 4.86
CA ARG A 201 5.64 -13.42 3.93
C ARG A 201 4.15 -13.49 4.28
N THR A 202 3.26 -13.59 3.29
CA THR A 202 1.85 -13.97 3.49
C THR A 202 1.68 -15.46 3.45
#